data_AF-A0A1M3LR27-F1
#
_entry.id   AF-A0A1M3LR27-F1
#
_cell.length_a   1.000
_cell.length_b   1.000
_cell.length_c   1.000
_cell.angle_alpha   90.00
_cell.angle_beta   90.00
_cell.angle_gamma   90.00
#
_symmetry.space_group_name_H-M   'P 1'
#
loop_
_entity.id
_entity.type
_entity.pdbx_description
1 polymer ?
#
loop_
_entity_poly.entity_id
_entity_poly.type
_entity_poly.pdbx_seq_one_letter_code
_entity_poly.pdbx_strand_id
1 'polypeptide(L)'
;MTNPSIKTRIPGKAKKGEIIEIKAQISHDMETGQRKDAGGMPLARRIIKKFVCTWNGEVVISADWHTAMSANPLITFYALAEKSGAIKLAFHDDNGEVYEASADVVVE
;
A
#
# COMPACT_ATOMS: atom_id res chain seq x y z
N MET A 1 -0.90 20.10 0.10
CA MET A 1 -1.05 18.64 0.25
C MET A 1 0.16 18.15 1.02
N THR A 2 -0.05 17.55 2.19
CA THR A 2 1.03 16.91 2.97
C THR A 2 1.62 15.77 2.16
N ASN A 3 2.95 15.64 2.16
CA ASN A 3 3.60 14.46 1.58
C ASN A 3 2.96 13.20 2.17
N PRO A 4 2.54 12.24 1.32
CA PRO A 4 1.95 10.99 1.81
C PRO A 4 2.98 10.24 2.65
N SER A 5 2.58 9.89 3.86
CA SER A 5 3.36 9.04 4.77
C SER A 5 2.85 7.62 4.69
N ILE A 6 3.76 6.65 4.75
CA ILE A 6 3.43 5.23 4.79
C ILE A 6 3.77 4.69 6.19
N LYS A 7 2.81 4.01 6.80
CA LYS A 7 2.96 3.29 8.07
C LYS A 7 2.86 1.80 7.80
N THR A 8 3.84 1.05 8.26
CA THR A 8 3.89 -0.41 8.09
C THR A 8 3.91 -1.12 9.42
N ARG A 9 3.27 -2.29 9.47
CA ARG A 9 3.48 -3.29 10.51
C ARG A 9 3.86 -4.58 9.80
N ILE A 10 5.16 -4.87 9.82
CA ILE A 10 5.78 -6.05 9.24
C ILE A 10 6.65 -6.65 10.35
N PRO A 11 6.48 -7.93 10.71
CA PRO A 11 7.36 -8.59 11.66
C PRO A 11 8.81 -8.60 11.14
N GLY A 12 9.77 -8.11 11.93
CA GLY A 12 11.19 -8.16 11.55
C GLY A 12 11.79 -9.56 11.64
N LYS A 13 11.09 -10.50 12.30
CA LYS A 13 11.48 -11.91 12.43
C LYS A 13 10.26 -12.82 12.27
N ALA A 14 10.47 -14.01 11.71
CA ALA A 14 9.48 -15.06 11.57
C ALA A 14 10.16 -16.43 11.57
N LYS A 15 9.45 -17.49 11.97
CA LYS A 15 9.94 -18.86 11.79
C LYS A 15 9.74 -19.32 10.35
N LYS A 16 10.61 -20.19 9.87
CA LYS A 16 10.41 -20.82 8.56
C LYS A 16 9.06 -21.55 8.50
N GLY A 17 8.23 -21.20 7.53
CA GLY A 17 6.88 -21.74 7.34
C GLY A 17 5.80 -21.05 8.19
N GLU A 18 6.13 -19.99 8.92
CA GLU A 18 5.14 -19.19 9.65
C GLU A 18 4.32 -18.31 8.69
N ILE A 19 3.02 -18.18 8.96
CA ILE A 19 2.17 -17.21 8.27
C ILE A 19 2.23 -15.90 9.05
N ILE A 20 2.80 -14.86 8.43
CA ILE A 20 2.92 -13.54 9.04
C ILE A 20 1.85 -12.59 8.51
N GLU A 21 1.34 -11.73 9.38
CA GLU A 21 0.44 -10.63 9.03
C GLU A 21 1.24 -9.39 8.63
N ILE A 22 0.93 -8.82 7.47
CA ILE A 22 1.53 -7.59 6.95
C ILE A 22 0.45 -6.53 6.83
N LYS A 23 0.71 -5.35 7.40
CA LYS A 23 -0.17 -4.17 7.30
C LYS A 23 0.57 -3.00 6.71
N ALA A 24 -0.09 -2.29 5.80
CA ALA A 24 0.40 -1.05 5.24
C ALA A 24 -0.72 -0.02 5.11
N GLN A 25 -0.47 1.18 5.62
CA GLN A 25 -1.38 2.32 5.53
C GLN A 25 -0.66 3.49 4.87
N ILE A 26 -1.30 4.12 3.89
CA ILE A 26 -0.79 5.35 3.25
C ILE A 26 -1.71 6.53 3.57
N SER A 27 -1.13 7.68 3.93
CA SER A 27 -1.88 8.93 4.08
C SER A 27 -2.23 9.50 2.70
N HIS A 28 -3.49 9.41 2.30
CA HIS A 28 -3.97 9.86 0.98
C HIS A 28 -5.45 10.23 1.05
N ASP A 29 -5.89 11.29 0.37
CA ASP A 29 -7.28 11.77 0.41
C ASP A 29 -8.27 10.88 -0.36
N MET A 30 -7.78 10.17 -1.38
CA MET A 30 -8.57 9.30 -2.26
C MET A 30 -9.71 10.08 -2.93
N GLU A 31 -9.40 11.25 -3.51
CA GLU A 31 -10.38 12.07 -4.22
C GLU A 31 -11.04 11.27 -5.35
N THR A 32 -12.32 10.96 -5.16
CA THR A 32 -13.09 10.09 -6.05
C THR A 32 -13.48 10.77 -7.36
N GLY A 33 -13.43 12.10 -7.37
CA GLY A 33 -13.94 12.95 -8.44
C GLY A 33 -15.45 13.18 -8.42
N GLN A 34 -16.16 12.67 -7.40
CA GLN A 34 -17.58 12.92 -7.18
C GLN A 34 -17.83 14.18 -6.34
N ARG A 35 -16.84 14.62 -5.55
CA ARG A 35 -16.94 15.84 -4.76
C ARG A 35 -16.88 17.06 -5.67
N LYS A 36 -17.64 18.09 -5.31
CA LYS A 36 -17.66 19.37 -6.00
C LYS A 36 -16.92 20.44 -5.19
N ASP A 37 -16.32 21.39 -5.89
CA ASP A 37 -15.78 22.61 -5.29
C ASP A 37 -16.88 23.61 -4.92
N ALA A 38 -16.49 24.76 -4.37
CA ALA A 38 -17.41 25.83 -3.99
C ALA A 38 -18.18 26.44 -5.19
N GLY A 39 -17.64 26.30 -6.41
CA GLY A 39 -18.30 26.72 -7.65
C GLY A 39 -19.22 25.64 -8.25
N GLY A 40 -19.31 24.46 -7.63
CA GLY A 40 -20.12 23.34 -8.10
C GLY A 40 -19.44 22.48 -9.17
N MET A 41 -18.17 22.74 -9.50
CA MET A 41 -17.40 21.96 -10.47
C MET A 41 -16.88 20.67 -9.82
N PRO A 42 -16.93 19.52 -10.52
CA PRO A 42 -16.37 18.28 -9.99
C PRO A 42 -14.86 18.38 -9.85
N LEU A 43 -14.34 17.85 -8.75
CA LEU A 43 -12.90 17.74 -8.55
C LEU A 43 -12.33 16.64 -9.44
N ALA A 44 -11.08 16.81 -9.88
CA ALA A 44 -10.40 15.76 -10.63
C ALA A 44 -10.16 14.55 -9.72
N ARG A 45 -10.49 13.36 -10.20
CA ARG A 45 -10.18 12.12 -9.50
C ARG A 45 -8.68 12.01 -9.28
N ARG A 46 -8.30 11.64 -8.06
CA ARG A 46 -6.95 11.24 -7.68
C ARG A 46 -7.03 10.19 -6.60
N ILE A 47 -6.74 8.95 -6.96
CA ILE A 47 -6.66 7.84 -5.99
C ILE A 47 -5.32 7.12 -6.11
N ILE A 48 -4.95 6.39 -5.05
CA ILE A 48 -4.06 5.26 -5.21
C ILE A 48 -4.82 4.20 -6.03
N LYS A 49 -4.36 3.95 -7.25
CA LYS A 49 -5.01 3.05 -8.22
C LYS A 49 -4.48 1.63 -8.17
N LYS A 50 -3.28 1.42 -7.62
CA LYS A 50 -2.68 0.09 -7.52
C LYS A 50 -1.76 -0.02 -6.31
N PHE A 51 -1.81 -1.17 -5.66
CA PHE A 51 -0.87 -1.57 -4.63
C PHE A 51 -0.14 -2.84 -5.06
N VAL A 52 1.18 -2.89 -4.84
CA VAL A 52 2.00 -4.08 -5.08
C VAL A 52 2.89 -4.33 -3.87
N CYS A 53 2.91 -5.57 -3.40
CA CYS A 53 3.88 -6.06 -2.42
C CYS A 53 4.76 -7.11 -3.09
N THR A 54 6.08 -6.95 -2.97
CA THR A 54 7.06 -7.96 -3.38
C THR A 54 7.89 -8.41 -2.18
N TRP A 55 8.33 -9.66 -2.19
CA TRP A 55 9.30 -10.19 -1.24
C TRP A 55 10.45 -10.81 -2.04
N ASN A 56 11.66 -10.29 -1.87
CA ASN A 56 12.84 -10.70 -2.66
C ASN A 56 12.64 -10.58 -4.18
N GLY A 57 11.81 -9.62 -4.61
CA GLY A 57 11.49 -9.37 -6.02
C GLY A 57 10.33 -10.21 -6.58
N GLU A 58 9.83 -11.18 -5.83
CA GLU A 58 8.65 -11.96 -6.22
C GLU A 58 7.37 -11.27 -5.72
N VAL A 59 6.34 -11.19 -6.57
CA VAL A 59 5.06 -10.57 -6.20
C VAL A 59 4.32 -11.47 -5.21
N VAL A 60 4.08 -10.94 -4.01
CA VAL A 60 3.24 -11.60 -2.99
C VAL A 60 1.78 -11.28 -3.23
N ILE A 61 1.47 -10.01 -3.49
CA ILE A 61 0.11 -9.55 -3.82
C ILE A 61 0.18 -8.31 -4.72
N SER A 62 -0.79 -8.23 -5.63
CA SER A 62 -1.11 -7.03 -6.40
C SER A 62 -2.60 -6.78 -6.27
N ALA A 63 -3.00 -5.53 -6.05
CA ALA A 63 -4.40 -5.14 -5.94
C ALA A 63 -4.65 -3.87 -6.76
N ASP A 64 -5.64 -3.93 -7.64
CA ASP A 64 -6.15 -2.75 -8.32
C ASP A 64 -7.23 -2.10 -7.45
N TRP A 65 -7.09 -0.80 -7.21
CA TRP A 65 -7.93 -0.03 -6.30
C TRP A 65 -8.79 0.95 -7.09
N HIS A 66 -10.01 1.18 -6.59
CA HIS A 66 -11.00 2.00 -7.25
C HIS A 66 -11.57 3.07 -6.31
N THR A 67 -12.42 3.94 -6.84
CA THR A 67 -12.96 5.13 -6.17
C THR A 67 -13.82 4.84 -4.94
N ALA A 68 -14.19 3.57 -4.70
CA ALA A 68 -14.92 3.17 -3.50
C ALA A 68 -13.99 2.90 -2.28
N MET A 69 -12.67 3.01 -2.45
CA MET A 69 -11.71 2.89 -1.35
C MET A 69 -11.74 4.14 -0.47
N SER A 70 -11.76 3.94 0.84
CA SER A 70 -11.72 5.03 1.83
C SER A 70 -10.41 5.83 1.77
N ALA A 71 -10.48 7.10 2.17
CA ALA A 71 -9.31 7.91 2.47
C ALA A 71 -8.41 7.22 3.51
N ASN A 72 -7.10 7.49 3.42
CA ASN A 72 -6.04 6.82 4.16
C ASN A 72 -6.08 5.29 4.06
N PRO A 73 -5.99 4.72 2.84
CA PRO A 73 -6.16 3.29 2.62
C PRO A 73 -5.26 2.45 3.51
N LEU A 74 -5.85 1.43 4.14
CA LEU A 74 -5.17 0.38 4.90
C LEU A 74 -5.39 -0.95 4.17
N ILE A 75 -4.31 -1.67 3.91
CA ILE A 75 -4.36 -3.05 3.46
C ILE A 75 -3.71 -3.97 4.50
N THR A 76 -4.38 -5.09 4.78
CA THR A 76 -3.87 -6.18 5.60
C THR A 76 -3.92 -7.45 4.78
N PHE A 77 -2.82 -8.20 4.77
CA PHE A 77 -2.73 -9.49 4.09
C PHE A 77 -1.74 -10.39 4.84
N TYR A 78 -1.67 -11.65 4.43
CA TYR A 78 -0.80 -12.65 5.04
C TYR A 78 0.17 -13.20 4.00
N ALA A 79 1.38 -13.55 4.45
CA ALA A 79 2.40 -14.16 3.62
C ALA A 79 3.08 -15.30 4.38
N LEU A 80 3.51 -16.34 3.66
CA LEU A 80 4.29 -17.44 4.22
C LEU A 80 5.77 -17.05 4.28
N ALA A 81 6.37 -17.11 5.47
CA ALA A 81 7.77 -16.79 5.69
C ALA A 81 8.68 -17.97 5.31
N GLU A 82 9.11 -18.02 4.06
CA GLU A 82 9.99 -19.09 3.59
C GLU A 82 11.49 -18.73 3.64
N LYS A 83 11.81 -17.47 3.36
CA LYS A 83 13.19 -16.97 3.22
C LYS A 83 13.31 -15.57 3.78
N SER A 84 14.45 -15.28 4.42
CA SER A 84 14.82 -13.92 4.81
C SER A 84 14.89 -12.99 3.61
N GLY A 85 14.66 -11.71 3.84
CA GLY A 85 14.97 -10.65 2.90
C GLY A 85 13.95 -9.52 2.89
N ALA A 86 14.02 -8.70 1.84
CA ALA A 86 13.32 -7.43 1.78
C ALA A 86 11.89 -7.60 1.26
N ILE A 87 10.94 -7.08 2.02
CA ILE A 87 9.58 -6.80 1.57
C ILE A 87 9.55 -5.36 1.08
N LYS A 88 9.10 -5.16 -0.17
CA LYS A 88 8.87 -3.84 -0.75
C LYS A 88 7.41 -3.64 -1.07
N LEU A 89 6.89 -2.49 -0.67
CA LEU A 89 5.52 -2.05 -0.87
C LEU A 89 5.51 -0.86 -1.82
N ALA A 90 4.67 -0.87 -2.83
CA ALA A 90 4.50 0.22 -3.78
C ALA A 90 3.03 0.61 -3.92
N PHE A 91 2.74 1.89 -3.75
CA PHE A 91 1.43 2.51 -3.96
C PHE A 91 1.50 3.42 -5.18
N HIS A 92 0.74 3.11 -6.22
CA HIS A 92 0.71 3.88 -7.47
C HIS A 92 -0.47 4.84 -7.46
N ASP A 93 -0.20 6.14 -7.63
CA ASP A 93 -1.21 7.20 -7.70
C ASP A 93 -1.64 7.45 -9.15
N ASP A 94 -2.85 7.97 -9.33
CA ASP A 94 -3.37 8.48 -10.60
C ASP A 94 -2.49 9.60 -11.17
N ASN A 95 -1.84 10.40 -10.33
CA ASN A 95 -0.93 11.48 -10.75
C ASN A 95 0.41 10.98 -11.34
N GLY A 96 0.66 9.67 -11.35
CA GLY A 96 1.89 9.05 -11.85
C GLY A 96 2.99 8.84 -10.81
N GLU A 97 2.82 9.34 -9.59
CA GLU A 97 3.76 9.09 -8.50
C GLU A 97 3.64 7.65 -7.98
N VAL A 98 4.77 7.16 -7.45
CA VAL A 98 4.85 5.89 -6.75
C VAL A 98 5.43 6.14 -5.38
N TYR A 99 4.70 5.72 -4.35
CA TYR A 99 5.13 5.83 -2.97
C TYR A 99 5.55 4.46 -2.45
N GLU A 100 6.75 4.37 -1.90
CA GLU A 100 7.36 3.11 -1.54
C GLU A 100 7.69 3.02 -0.05
N ALA A 101 7.61 1.80 0.49
CA ALA A 101 8.14 1.45 1.80
C ALA A 101 8.83 0.08 1.73
N SER A 102 9.85 -0.12 2.56
CA SER A 102 10.59 -1.38 2.61
C SER A 102 10.85 -1.79 4.05
N ALA A 103 10.84 -3.10 4.30
CA ALA A 103 11.25 -3.68 5.58
C ALA A 103 11.92 -5.04 5.34
N ASP A 104 12.96 -5.33 6.12
CA ASP A 104 13.61 -6.63 6.10
C ASP A 104 12.94 -7.58 7.10
N VAL A 105 12.73 -8.82 6.66
CA VAL A 105 12.25 -9.93 7.49
C VAL A 105 13.35 -10.97 7.59
N VAL A 106 13.72 -11.35 8.82
CA VAL A 106 14.63 -12.46 9.07
C VAL A 106 13.82 -13.73 9.34
N VAL A 107 14.05 -14.76 8.55
CA VAL A 107 13.45 -16.09 8.73
C VAL A 107 14.46 -17.01 9.42
N GLU A 108 14.09 -17.53 10.58
CA GLU A 108 14.89 -18.44 11.43
C GLU A 108 14.28 -19.83 11.61
#